data_AF-A0A553C5L8-F1
#
_entry.id   AF-A0A553C5L8-F1
#
_cell.length_a   1.000
_cell.length_b   1.000
_cell.length_c   1.000
_cell.angle_alpha   90.00
_cell.angle_beta   90.00
_cell.angle_gamma   90.00
#
_symmetry.space_group_name_H-M   'P 1'
#
loop_
_entity.id
_entity.type
_entity.pdbx_description
1 polymer ?
#
loop_
_entity_poly.entity_id
_entity_poly.type
_entity_poly.pdbx_seq_one_letter_code
_entity_poly.pdbx_strand_id
1 'polypeptide(L)'
;MIKEIFDIEPIQKNSLIVFLSVCCISFLQLFLFKREIIENNSFVTIGLILGLSISWVILQLPSLVLFAKFVIRDDVKNNDLLFDRIALTLGILLLVWMITLTYIAYELNLDFRSFIRISITFMIMKTLFWGIFVIIKNGKNATLKEK
;
A
#
# COMPACT_ATOMS: atom_id res chain seq x y z
N MET A 1 20.71 11.16 18.83
CA MET A 1 19.24 10.95 18.87
C MET A 1 18.45 11.90 17.95
N ILE A 2 18.28 13.21 18.21
CA ILE A 2 17.56 14.09 17.25
C ILE A 2 18.37 14.31 15.96
N LYS A 3 19.70 14.44 16.04
CA LYS A 3 20.58 14.60 14.86
C LYS A 3 20.47 13.45 13.85
N GLU A 4 20.36 12.20 14.32
CA GLU A 4 20.25 11.03 13.44
C GLU A 4 18.93 11.02 12.66
N ILE A 5 17.83 11.52 13.25
CA ILE A 5 16.54 11.62 12.54
C ILE A 5 16.62 12.64 11.39
N PHE A 6 17.45 13.67 11.52
CA PHE A 6 17.68 14.65 10.45
C PHE A 6 18.64 14.16 9.36
N ASP A 7 19.52 13.20 9.66
CA ASP A 7 20.42 12.54 8.69
C ASP A 7 19.77 11.37 7.94
N ILE A 8 18.53 11.01 8.26
CA ILE A 8 17.76 10.00 7.51
C ILE A 8 17.58 10.48 6.06
N GLU A 9 17.88 9.60 5.11
CA GLU A 9 17.67 9.85 3.68
C GLU A 9 16.21 10.22 3.39
N PRO A 10 15.94 11.12 2.42
CA PRO A 10 14.57 11.55 2.08
C PRO A 10 13.59 10.40 1.85
N ILE A 11 14.04 9.30 1.26
CA ILE A 11 13.23 8.10 1.02
C ILE A 11 12.74 7.45 2.31
N GLN A 12 13.62 7.35 3.31
CA GLN A 12 13.32 6.74 4.60
C GLN A 12 12.37 7.63 5.40
N LYS A 13 12.52 8.96 5.34
CA LYS A 13 11.58 9.93 5.92
C LYS A 13 10.19 9.79 5.31
N ASN A 14 10.09 9.75 3.99
CA ASN A 14 8.81 9.61 3.30
C ASN A 14 8.14 8.26 3.59
N SER A 15 8.92 7.18 3.62
CA SER A 15 8.42 5.85 3.95
C SER A 15 7.90 5.77 5.39
N LEU A 16 8.57 6.44 6.33
CA LEU A 16 8.13 6.54 7.72
C LEU A 16 6.80 7.32 7.83
N ILE A 17 6.66 8.44 7.10
CA ILE A 17 5.41 9.22 7.08
C ILE A 17 4.25 8.40 6.52
N VAL A 18 4.47 7.68 5.41
CA VAL A 18 3.46 6.77 4.83
C VAL A 18 3.10 5.68 5.83
N PHE A 19 4.08 5.04 6.45
CA PHE A 19 3.84 3.98 7.44
C PHE A 19 3.05 4.49 8.65
N LEU A 20 3.41 5.65 9.19
CA LEU A 20 2.68 6.28 10.29
C LEU A 20 1.22 6.57 9.89
N SER A 21 1.00 7.07 8.67
CA SER A 21 -0.34 7.33 8.13
C SER A 21 -1.15 6.04 7.99
N VAL A 22 -0.54 4.95 7.51
CA VAL A 22 -1.16 3.62 7.46
C VAL A 22 -1.54 3.14 8.86
N CYS A 23 -0.69 3.35 9.87
CA CYS A 23 -0.99 3.03 11.27
C CYS A 23 -2.20 3.81 11.79
N CYS A 24 -2.26 5.12 11.53
CA CYS A 24 -3.39 5.96 11.93
C CYS A 24 -4.71 5.50 11.27
N ILE A 25 -4.70 5.21 9.97
CA ILE A 25 -5.91 4.72 9.28
C ILE A 25 -6.29 3.32 9.77
N SER A 26 -5.32 2.43 10.01
CA SER A 26 -5.59 1.09 10.55
C SER A 26 -6.22 1.16 11.94
N PHE A 27 -5.77 2.10 12.78
CA PHE A 27 -6.43 2.39 14.05
C PHE A 27 -7.89 2.83 13.86
N LEU A 28 -8.15 3.77 12.93
CA LEU A 28 -9.52 4.21 12.63
C LEU A 28 -10.40 3.07 12.11
N GLN A 29 -9.88 2.22 11.21
CA GLN A 29 -10.59 1.03 10.71
C GLN A 29 -10.97 0.09 11.85
N LEU A 30 -10.03 -0.17 12.76
CA LEU A 30 -10.25 -1.00 13.93
C LEU A 30 -11.28 -0.38 14.89
N PHE A 31 -11.23 0.93 15.11
CA PHE A 31 -12.21 1.64 15.92
C PHE A 31 -13.62 1.58 15.30
N LEU A 32 -13.74 1.75 13.98
CA LEU A 32 -15.02 1.71 13.27
C LEU A 32 -15.65 0.31 13.25
N PHE A 33 -14.86 -0.71 12.93
CA PHE A 33 -15.39 -2.06 12.67
C PHE A 33 -15.25 -3.02 13.87
N LYS A 34 -14.46 -2.67 14.88
CA LYS A 34 -14.25 -3.48 16.09
C LYS A 34 -14.24 -2.58 17.33
N ARG A 35 -15.41 -2.01 17.66
CA ARG A 35 -15.61 -1.00 18.71
C ARG A 35 -15.06 -1.37 20.09
N GLU A 36 -15.03 -2.65 20.46
CA GLU A 36 -14.47 -3.15 21.73
C GLU A 36 -12.94 -3.04 21.83
N ILE A 37 -12.25 -2.55 20.79
CA ILE A 37 -10.78 -2.41 20.81
C ILE A 37 -10.28 -1.41 21.86
N ILE A 38 -11.07 -0.39 22.20
CA ILE A 38 -10.67 0.57 23.24
C ILE A 38 -10.75 -0.06 24.63
N GLU A 39 -11.65 -1.02 24.82
CA GLU A 39 -11.87 -1.71 26.09
C GLU A 39 -10.93 -2.91 26.28
N ASN A 40 -10.26 -3.34 25.21
CA ASN A 40 -9.27 -4.42 25.25
C ASN A 40 -7.92 -3.94 25.83
N ASN A 41 -7.13 -4.92 26.29
CA ASN A 41 -5.77 -4.68 26.81
C ASN A 41 -4.91 -3.92 25.78
N SER A 42 -4.27 -2.83 26.21
CA SER A 42 -3.54 -1.90 25.34
C SER A 42 -2.50 -2.58 24.44
N PHE A 43 -1.85 -3.65 24.93
CA PHE A 43 -0.90 -4.43 24.12
C PHE A 43 -1.56 -5.17 22.94
N VAL A 44 -2.75 -5.73 23.15
CA VAL A 44 -3.49 -6.43 22.10
C VAL A 44 -3.93 -5.44 21.02
N THR A 45 -4.39 -4.27 21.43
CA THR A 45 -4.79 -3.20 20.52
C THR A 45 -3.62 -2.71 19.67
N ILE A 46 -2.45 -2.47 20.26
CA ILE A 46 -1.22 -2.13 19.52
C ILE A 46 -0.86 -3.24 18.53
N GLY A 47 -0.90 -4.50 18.96
CA GLY A 47 -0.63 -5.65 18.09
C GLY A 47 -1.58 -5.73 16.89
N LEU A 48 -2.87 -5.46 17.10
CA LEU A 48 -3.87 -5.44 16.03
C LEU A 48 -3.67 -4.27 15.06
N ILE A 49 -3.37 -3.07 15.56
CA ILE A 49 -3.08 -1.90 14.71
C ILE A 49 -1.87 -2.18 13.83
N LEU A 50 -0.77 -2.65 14.42
CA LEU A 50 0.45 -2.98 13.68
C LEU A 50 0.22 -4.12 12.70
N GLY A 51 -0.49 -5.18 13.12
CA GLY A 51 -0.82 -6.32 12.26
C GLY A 51 -1.64 -5.91 11.03
N LEU A 52 -2.67 -5.09 11.21
CA LEU A 52 -3.48 -4.58 10.11
C LEU A 52 -2.66 -3.67 9.19
N SER A 53 -1.84 -2.78 9.78
CA SER A 53 -0.97 -1.86 9.03
C SER A 53 0.05 -2.60 8.16
N ILE A 54 0.75 -3.57 8.74
CA ILE A 54 1.72 -4.41 8.03
C ILE A 54 1.02 -5.20 6.92
N SER A 55 -0.19 -5.70 7.15
CA SER A 55 -0.96 -6.43 6.14
C SER A 55 -1.26 -5.56 4.92
N TRP A 56 -1.66 -4.31 5.12
CA TRP A 56 -1.88 -3.35 4.02
C TRP A 56 -0.60 -3.11 3.21
N VAL A 57 0.53 -2.91 3.88
CA VAL A 57 1.82 -2.70 3.23
C VAL A 57 2.24 -3.93 2.42
N ILE A 58 2.19 -5.12 3.02
CA ILE A 58 2.57 -6.38 2.35
C ILE A 58 1.71 -6.63 1.12
N LEU A 59 0.40 -6.41 1.20
CA LEU A 59 -0.50 -6.59 0.05
C LEU A 59 -0.26 -5.57 -1.07
N GLN A 60 0.31 -4.41 -0.75
CA GLN A 60 0.66 -3.38 -1.74
C GLN A 60 1.98 -3.68 -2.48
N LEU A 61 2.93 -4.37 -1.84
CA LEU A 61 4.28 -4.62 -2.39
C LEU A 61 4.27 -5.34 -3.76
N PRO A 62 3.50 -6.42 -4.00
CA PRO A 62 3.45 -7.05 -5.32
C PRO A 62 2.95 -6.09 -6.41
N SER A 63 1.93 -5.29 -6.11
CA SER A 63 1.40 -4.28 -7.03
C SER A 63 2.44 -3.19 -7.32
N LEU A 64 3.30 -2.85 -6.35
CA LEU A 64 4.40 -1.90 -6.53
C LEU A 64 5.43 -2.41 -7.52
N VAL A 65 5.85 -3.67 -7.39
CA VAL A 65 6.83 -4.27 -8.30
C VAL A 65 6.30 -4.30 -9.74
N LEU A 66 5.03 -4.67 -9.92
CA LEU A 66 4.40 -4.71 -11.25
C LEU A 66 4.23 -3.31 -11.84
N PHE A 67 3.82 -2.33 -11.03
CA PHE A 67 3.72 -0.94 -11.48
C PHE A 67 5.08 -0.36 -11.89
N ALA A 68 6.13 -0.59 -11.10
CA ALA A 68 7.48 -0.15 -11.42
C ALA A 68 7.94 -0.73 -12.77
N LYS A 69 7.72 -2.03 -13.02
CA LYS A 69 8.01 -2.66 -14.33
C LYS A 69 7.18 -2.07 -15.47
N PHE A 70 5.94 -1.66 -15.19
CA PHE A 70 5.09 -1.02 -16.19
C PHE A 70 5.54 0.42 -16.54
N VAL A 71 5.99 1.20 -15.56
CA VAL A 71 6.36 2.61 -15.75
C VAL A 71 7.80 2.78 -16.22
N ILE A 72 8.74 2.02 -15.65
CA ILE A 72 10.15 2.11 -16.01
C ILE A 72 10.33 1.54 -17.43
N ARG A 73 10.89 2.35 -18.33
CA ARG A 73 11.49 1.89 -19.59
C ARG A 73 12.93 1.52 -19.27
N ASP A 74 13.45 0.43 -19.84
CA ASP A 74 14.77 -0.13 -19.54
C ASP A 74 15.96 0.87 -19.73
N ASP A 75 15.72 2.07 -20.25
CA ASP A 75 16.74 3.06 -20.65
C ASP A 75 17.04 4.19 -19.64
N VAL A 76 16.37 4.31 -18.48
CA VAL A 76 16.57 5.48 -17.61
C VAL A 76 17.61 5.22 -16.51
N LYS A 77 18.85 5.62 -16.78
CA LYS A 77 20.06 5.53 -15.91
C LYS A 77 20.02 6.30 -14.58
N ASN A 78 18.93 6.98 -14.21
CA ASN A 78 18.79 7.67 -12.91
C ASN A 78 17.78 6.91 -12.03
N ASN A 79 18.26 5.84 -11.38
CA ASN A 79 17.41 4.91 -10.64
C ASN A 79 16.83 5.52 -9.35
N ASP A 80 17.61 6.21 -8.53
CA ASP A 80 17.22 6.51 -7.15
C ASP A 80 16.03 7.48 -7.04
N LEU A 81 16.05 8.58 -7.81
CA LEU A 81 14.94 9.55 -7.86
C LEU A 81 13.64 8.98 -8.42
N LEU A 82 13.73 7.98 -9.31
CA LEU A 82 12.56 7.29 -9.86
C LEU A 82 11.96 6.34 -8.83
N PHE A 83 12.79 5.57 -8.11
CA PHE A 83 12.33 4.69 -7.05
C PHE A 83 11.67 5.48 -5.90
N ASP A 84 12.23 6.62 -5.51
CA ASP A 84 11.65 7.51 -4.49
C ASP A 84 10.25 8.00 -4.87
N ARG A 85 10.10 8.47 -6.12
CA ARG A 85 8.80 8.95 -6.62
C ARG A 85 7.79 7.83 -6.73
N ILE A 86 8.22 6.64 -7.17
CA ILE A 86 7.35 5.46 -7.29
C ILE A 86 6.88 5.02 -5.89
N ALA A 87 7.78 4.94 -4.92
CA ALA A 87 7.47 4.57 -3.54
C ALA A 87 6.47 5.56 -2.91
N LEU A 88 6.69 6.87 -3.06
CA LEU A 88 5.80 7.90 -2.53
C LEU A 88 4.43 7.89 -3.22
N THR A 89 4.39 7.79 -4.55
CA THR A 89 3.14 7.73 -5.31
C THR A 89 2.30 6.53 -4.90
N LEU A 90 2.93 5.37 -4.70
CA LEU A 90 2.23 4.15 -4.30
C LEU A 90 1.87 4.11 -2.83
N GLY A 91 2.63 4.79 -1.96
CA GLY A 91 2.27 5.04 -0.58
C GLY A 91 1.00 5.89 -0.47
N ILE A 92 0.92 6.99 -1.23
CA ILE A 92 -0.30 7.80 -1.31
C ILE A 92 -1.46 6.98 -1.89
N LEU A 93 -1.21 6.20 -2.95
CA LEU A 93 -2.24 5.33 -3.54
C LEU A 93 -2.75 4.29 -2.55
N LEU A 94 -1.89 3.74 -1.69
CA LEU A 94 -2.29 2.84 -0.61
C LEU A 94 -3.26 3.56 0.35
N LEU A 95 -2.92 4.77 0.81
CA LEU A 95 -3.79 5.55 1.69
C LEU A 95 -5.16 5.82 1.06
N VAL A 96 -5.19 6.18 -0.23
CA VAL A 96 -6.45 6.39 -0.98
C VAL A 96 -7.30 5.12 -0.98
N TRP A 97 -6.72 3.95 -1.26
CA TRP A 97 -7.46 2.69 -1.24
C TRP A 97 -7.93 2.29 0.15
N MET A 98 -7.11 2.49 1.17
CA MET A 98 -7.49 2.25 2.56
C MET A 98 -8.72 3.08 2.93
N ILE A 99 -8.71 4.39 2.64
CA ILE A 99 -9.83 5.29 2.91
C ILE A 99 -11.07 4.89 2.11
N THR A 100 -10.92 4.63 0.81
CA THR A 100 -12.04 4.28 -0.09
C THR A 100 -12.73 2.99 0.35
N LEU A 101 -11.96 1.94 0.64
CA LEU A 101 -12.52 0.66 1.08
C LEU A 101 -13.13 0.75 2.47
N THR A 102 -12.55 1.56 3.37
CA THR A 102 -13.13 1.84 4.69
C THR A 102 -14.48 2.52 4.55
N TYR A 103 -14.57 3.56 3.71
CA TYR A 103 -15.82 4.29 3.47
C TYR A 103 -16.90 3.39 2.88
N ILE A 104 -16.59 2.63 1.83
CA ILE A 104 -17.54 1.69 1.22
C ILE A 104 -18.02 0.65 2.24
N ALA A 105 -17.10 0.08 3.03
CA ALA A 105 -17.46 -0.92 4.03
C ALA A 105 -18.30 -0.33 5.17
N TYR A 106 -18.05 0.92 5.54
CA TYR A 106 -18.85 1.65 6.54
C TYR A 106 -20.28 1.87 6.03
N GLU A 107 -20.45 2.40 4.82
CA GLU A 107 -21.77 2.64 4.20
C GLU A 107 -22.58 1.34 4.05
N LEU A 108 -21.91 0.24 3.74
CA LEU A 108 -22.53 -1.08 3.62
C LEU A 108 -22.74 -1.80 4.97
N ASN A 109 -22.42 -1.16 6.10
CA ASN A 109 -22.50 -1.72 7.45
C ASN A 109 -21.82 -3.10 7.57
N LEU A 110 -20.65 -3.25 6.95
CA LEU A 110 -19.91 -4.51 6.97
C LEU A 110 -19.26 -4.75 8.32
N ASP A 111 -19.23 -6.01 8.74
CA ASP A 111 -18.46 -6.45 9.89
C ASP A 111 -16.95 -6.46 9.58
N PHE A 112 -16.12 -6.39 10.62
CA PHE A 112 -14.66 -6.39 10.47
C PHE A 112 -14.15 -7.56 9.63
N ARG A 113 -14.74 -8.75 9.76
CA ARG A 113 -14.31 -9.93 9.01
C ARG A 113 -14.59 -9.78 7.52
N SER A 114 -15.76 -9.27 7.13
CA SER A 114 -16.08 -9.00 5.73
C SER A 114 -15.24 -7.87 5.17
N PHE A 115 -14.99 -6.80 5.95
CA PHE A 115 -14.08 -5.72 5.57
C PHE A 115 -12.68 -6.23 5.21
N ILE A 116 -12.09 -7.07 6.06
CA ILE A 116 -10.76 -7.66 5.80
C ILE A 116 -10.78 -8.53 4.54
N ARG A 117 -11.80 -9.38 4.36
CA ARG A 117 -11.92 -10.25 3.17
C ARG A 117 -12.06 -9.46 1.87
N ILE A 118 -12.89 -8.43 1.86
CA ILE A 118 -13.08 -7.56 0.69
C ILE A 118 -11.80 -6.79 0.39
N SER A 119 -11.13 -6.26 1.42
CA SER A 119 -9.87 -5.55 1.27
C SER A 119 -8.78 -6.44 0.65
N ILE A 120 -8.61 -7.66 1.14
CA ILE A 120 -7.66 -8.63 0.58
C ILE A 120 -8.01 -8.97 -0.86
N THR A 121 -9.28 -9.32 -1.11
CA THR A 121 -9.77 -9.67 -2.46
C THR A 121 -9.51 -8.52 -3.44
N PHE A 122 -9.83 -7.29 -3.03
CA PHE A 122 -9.61 -6.10 -3.83
C PHE A 122 -8.13 -5.88 -4.16
N MET A 123 -7.24 -6.02 -3.16
CA MET A 123 -5.80 -5.86 -3.36
C MET A 123 -5.22 -6.92 -4.30
N ILE A 124 -5.71 -8.16 -4.23
CA ILE A 124 -5.34 -9.23 -5.17
C ILE A 124 -5.81 -8.86 -6.59
N MET A 125 -7.07 -8.46 -6.76
CA MET A 125 -7.61 -8.06 -8.07
C MET A 125 -6.83 -6.88 -8.67
N LYS A 126 -6.48 -5.88 -7.84
CA LYS A 126 -5.63 -4.76 -8.26
C LYS A 126 -4.23 -5.23 -8.70
N THR A 127 -3.65 -6.19 -8.00
CA THR A 127 -2.34 -6.76 -8.36
C THR A 127 -2.41 -7.54 -9.67
N LEU A 128 -3.45 -8.36 -9.86
CA LEU A 128 -3.69 -9.09 -11.11
C LEU A 128 -3.90 -8.15 -12.29
N PHE A 129 -4.65 -7.07 -12.08
CA PHE A 129 -4.84 -6.01 -13.08
C PHE A 129 -3.48 -5.48 -13.55
N TRP A 130 -2.59 -5.06 -12.64
CA TRP A 130 -1.25 -4.61 -13.03
C TRP A 130 -0.43 -5.71 -13.74
N GLY A 131 -0.57 -6.97 -13.33
CA GLY A 131 0.09 -8.11 -13.98
C GLY A 131 -0.29 -8.25 -15.45
N ILE A 132 -1.59 -8.15 -15.77
CA ILE A 132 -2.09 -8.19 -17.15
C ILE A 132 -1.49 -7.05 -17.99
N PHE A 133 -1.47 -5.82 -17.45
CA PHE A 133 -0.91 -4.66 -18.17
C PHE A 133 0.59 -4.80 -18.44
N VAL A 134 1.36 -5.37 -17.51
CA VAL A 134 2.79 -5.66 -17.73
C VAL A 134 2.98 -6.69 -18.85
N ILE A 135 2.18 -7.76 -18.88
CA ILE A 135 2.24 -8.78 -19.94
C ILE A 135 1.94 -8.15 -21.31
N ILE A 136 0.88 -7.33 -21.40
CA ILE A 136 0.50 -6.64 -22.66
C ILE A 136 1.62 -5.71 -23.13
N LYS A 137 2.22 -4.92 -22.21
CA LYS A 137 3.35 -4.03 -22.53
C LYS A 137 4.53 -4.82 -23.09
N ASN A 138 4.88 -5.94 -22.45
CA ASN A 138 6.00 -6.78 -22.88
C ASN A 138 5.74 -7.43 -24.25
N GLY A 139 4.51 -7.88 -24.52
CA GLY A 139 4.12 -8.43 -25.82
C GLY A 139 4.22 -7.41 -26.97
N LYS A 140 3.82 -6.14 -26.73
CA LYS A 140 3.97 -5.05 -27.71
C LYS A 140 5.44 -4.69 -27.99
N ASN A 141 6.29 -4.71 -26.97
CA ASN A 141 7.71 -4.42 -27.13
C ASN A 141 8.45 -5.53 -27.90
N ALA A 142 8.03 -6.79 -27.76
CA ALA A 142 8.59 -7.90 -28.55
C ALA A 142 8.28 -7.74 -30.05
N THR A 143 7.04 -7.39 -30.40
CA THR A 143 6.63 -7.19 -31.80
C THR A 143 7.28 -5.97 -32.46
N LEU A 144 7.66 -4.94 -31.69
CA LEU A 144 8.40 -3.78 -32.20
C LEU A 144 9.90 -4.03 -32.41
N LYS A 145 10.48 -5.05 -31.76
CA LYS A 145 11.90 -5.43 -31.96
C LYS A 145 12.11 -6.35 -33.15
N GLU A 146 11.04 -6.98 -33.67
CA GLU A 146 11.08 -7.84 -34.85
C GLU A 146 10.83 -7.08 -36.17
N LYS A 147 10.51 -5.78 -36.11
CA LYS A 147 10.40 -4.88 -37.28
C LYS A 147 11.62 -3.99 -37.41
#